data_AF-A0A8J7B1J0-F1
#
_entry.id   AF-A0A8J7B1J0-F1
#
_cell.length_a   1.000
_cell.length_b   1.000
_cell.length_c   1.000
_cell.angle_alpha   90.00
_cell.angle_beta   90.00
_cell.angle_gamma   90.00
#
_symmetry.space_group_name_H-M   'P 1'
#
loop_
_entity.id
_entity.type
_entity.pdbx_description
1 polymer ?
#
loop_
_entity_poly.entity_id
_entity_poly.type
_entity_poly.pdbx_seq_one_letter_code
_entity_poly.pdbx_strand_id
1 'polypeptide(L)' 'MGTIGVTIAGNIPLNDALAVVNPDSAEGATLWAKYLTDWTFWNHIRTAAAVLAAVLFTLSFFQRWGIPN' A
#
# COMPACT_ATOMS: atom_id res chain seq x y z
N MET A 1 -6.34 -8.46 4.98
CA MET A 1 -6.57 -8.54 3.52
C MET A 1 -6.22 -7.25 2.78
N GLY A 2 -6.68 -6.07 3.22
CA GLY A 2 -6.46 -4.82 2.46
C GLY A 2 -5.01 -4.50 2.11
N THR A 3 -4.07 -4.66 3.05
CA THR A 3 -2.64 -4.40 2.81
C THR A 3 -2.02 -5.39 1.80
N ILE A 4 -2.30 -6.68 1.96
CA ILE A 4 -1.80 -7.75 1.09
C ILE A 4 -2.37 -7.62 -0.32
N GLY A 5 -3.67 -7.37 -0.45
CA GLY A 5 -4.33 -7.20 -1.74
C GLY A 5 -3.78 -6.01 -2.52
N VAL A 6 -3.57 -4.86 -1.86
CA VAL A 6 -2.93 -3.68 -2.48
C VAL A 6 -1.51 -3.97 -2.94
N THR A 7 -0.75 -4.75 -2.17
CA THR A 7 0.60 -5.15 -2.57
C THR A 7 0.58 -6.02 -3.81
N ILE A 8 -0.27 -7.05 -3.86
CA ILE A 8 -0.34 -7.96 -5.01
C ILE A 8 -0.87 -7.26 -6.27
N ALA A 9 -1.94 -6.47 -6.15
CA ALA A 9 -2.61 -5.89 -7.30
C ALA A 9 -1.99 -4.59 -7.80
N GLY A 10 -1.35 -3.80 -6.91
CA GLY A 10 -0.80 -2.49 -7.22
C GLY A 10 0.72 -2.44 -7.16
N ASN A 11 1.31 -2.75 -6.01
CA ASN A 11 2.74 -2.53 -5.81
C ASN A 11 3.62 -3.51 -6.61
N ILE A 12 3.31 -4.81 -6.63
CA ILE A 12 4.12 -5.80 -7.35
C ILE A 12 4.20 -5.48 -8.85
N PRO A 13 3.07 -5.29 -9.58
CA PRO A 13 3.13 -4.96 -11.00
C PRO A 13 3.93 -3.69 -11.32
N LEU A 14 3.82 -2.66 -10.48
CA LEU A 14 4.60 -1.42 -10.63
C LEU A 14 6.10 -1.69 -10.45
N ASN A 15 6.48 -2.48 -9.46
CA ASN A 15 7.88 -2.83 -9.21
C ASN A 15 8.46 -3.68 -10.35
N ASP A 16 7.70 -4.66 -10.84
CA ASP A 16 8.12 -5.53 -11.94
C ASP A 16 8.35 -4.72 -13.23
N ALA A 17 7.46 -3.76 -13.52
CA ALA A 17 7.62 -2.86 -14.66
C ALA A 17 8.86 -1.97 -14.53
N LEU A 18 9.15 -1.47 -13.32
CA LEU A 18 10.33 -0.63 -13.08
C LEU A 18 11.64 -1.45 -13.18
N ALA A 19 11.63 -2.71 -12.74
CA ALA A 19 12.82 -3.55 -12.64
C ALA A 19 13.49 -3.88 -13.99
N VAL A 20 12.74 -3.79 -15.09
CA VAL A 20 13.22 -4.17 -16.43
C VAL A 20 13.68 -2.99 -17.29
N VAL A 21 13.58 -1.76 -16.79
CA VAL A 21 13.90 -0.55 -17.56
C VAL A 21 15.32 -0.06 -17.28
N ASN A 22 15.99 0.41 -18.33
CA ASN A 22 17.30 1.07 -18.21
C ASN A 22 17.14 2.42 -17.47
N PRO A 23 17.76 2.62 -16.30
CA PRO A 23 17.63 3.86 -15.54
C PRO A 23 18.23 5.08 -16.24
N ASP A 24 19.19 4.89 -17.14
CA ASP A 24 19.89 5.99 -17.82
C ASP A 24 19.20 6.45 -19.11
N SER A 25 18.07 5.84 -19.47
CA SER A 25 17.31 6.20 -20.68
C SER A 25 16.23 7.25 -20.38
N ALA A 26 15.84 8.00 -21.41
CA ALA A 26 14.76 8.99 -21.32
C ALA A 26 13.39 8.33 -20.99
N GLU A 27 13.19 7.12 -21.50
CA GLU A 27 12.02 6.29 -21.20
C GLU A 27 12.03 5.84 -19.73
N GLY A 28 13.20 5.52 -19.18
CA GLY A 28 13.39 5.22 -17.76
C GLY A 28 12.99 6.37 -16.85
N ALA A 29 13.42 7.59 -17.16
CA ALA A 29 13.01 8.78 -16.42
C ALA A 29 11.49 9.01 -16.49
N THR A 30 10.89 8.80 -17.66
CA THR A 30 9.44 8.95 -17.86
C THR A 30 8.65 7.90 -17.08
N LEU A 31 9.08 6.62 -17.13
CA LEU A 31 8.46 5.55 -16.36
C LEU A 31 8.60 5.78 -14.86
N TRP A 32 9.76 6.23 -14.40
CA TRP A 32 9.99 6.54 -12.99
C TRP A 32 9.02 7.60 -12.48
N ALA A 33 8.81 8.69 -13.23
CA ALA A 33 7.88 9.74 -12.84
C ALA A 33 6.45 9.20 -12.64
N LYS A 34 5.98 8.35 -13.56
CA LYS A 34 4.67 7.68 -13.44
C LYS A 34 4.65 6.69 -12.27
N TYR A 35 5.67 5.85 -12.17
CA TYR A 35 5.83 4.87 -11.09
C TYR A 35 5.72 5.55 -9.72
N LEU A 36 6.41 6.67 -9.52
CA LEU A 36 6.43 7.36 -8.23
C LEU A 36 5.03 7.84 -7.82
N THR A 37 4.27 8.41 -8.76
CA THR A 37 2.88 8.83 -8.51
C THR A 37 2.00 7.64 -8.16
N ASP A 38 2.00 6.60 -9.00
CA ASP A 38 1.12 5.45 -8.84
C ASP A 38 1.47 4.65 -7.58
N TRP A 39 2.77 4.47 -7.31
CA TRP A 39 3.26 3.76 -6.14
C TRP A 39 2.91 4.49 -4.83
N THR A 40 3.02 5.83 -4.83
CA THR A 40 2.62 6.66 -3.67
C THR A 40 1.14 6.53 -3.39
N PHE A 41 0.30 6.57 -4.42
CA PHE A 41 -1.15 6.36 -4.29
C PHE A 41 -1.48 5.00 -3.66
N TRP A 42 -0.91 3.91 -4.16
CA TRP A 42 -1.12 2.58 -3.58
C TRP A 42 -0.62 2.47 -2.14
N ASN A 43 0.45 3.16 -1.78
CA ASN A 43 0.90 3.22 -0.40
C ASN A 43 -0.07 3.95 0.53
N HIS A 44 -0.72 5.02 0.06
CA HIS A 44 -1.77 5.67 0.86
C HIS A 44 -2.94 4.71 1.12
N ILE A 45 -3.36 3.93 0.11
CA ILE A 45 -4.40 2.93 0.30
C ILE A 45 -3.96 1.87 1.31
N ARG A 46 -2.71 1.39 1.20
CA ARG A 46 -2.15 0.40 2.12
C ARG A 46 -2.12 0.91 3.56
N THR A 47 -1.72 2.16 3.77
CA THR A 47 -1.74 2.82 5.08
C THR A 47 -3.15 2.93 5.63
N ALA A 48 -4.11 3.41 4.82
CA ALA A 48 -5.51 3.53 5.24
C ALA A 48 -6.09 2.16 5.65
N ALA A 49 -5.81 1.10 4.89
CA ALA A 49 -6.25 -0.26 5.21
C ALA A 49 -5.65 -0.77 6.53
N ALA A 50 -4.37 -0.50 6.79
CA ALA A 50 -3.70 -0.88 8.03
C ALA A 50 -4.25 -0.12 9.25
N VAL A 51 -4.43 1.20 9.11
CA VAL A 51 -5.01 2.06 10.15
C VAL A 51 -6.43 1.62 10.49
N LEU A 52 -7.26 1.36 9.48
CA LEU A 52 -8.63 0.88 9.69
C LEU A 52 -8.64 -0.46 10.42
N ALA A 53 -7.77 -1.40 10.04
CA ALA A 53 -7.65 -2.68 10.74
C ALA A 53 -7.24 -2.50 12.21
N ALA A 54 -6.30 -1.61 12.50
CA ALA A 54 -5.87 -1.30 13.86
C ALA A 54 -7.00 -0.68 14.70
N VAL A 55 -7.77 0.25 14.13
CA VAL A 55 -8.94 0.86 14.78
C VAL A 55 -10.00 -0.20 15.08
N LEU A 56 -10.37 -1.03 14.11
CA LEU A 56 -11.37 -2.09 14.30
C LEU A 56 -10.94 -3.10 15.36
N PHE A 57 -9.66 -3.50 15.35
CA PHE A 57 -9.09 -4.38 16.37
C PHE A 57 -9.19 -3.75 17.77
N THR A 58 -8.81 -2.48 17.89
CA THR A 58 -8.85 -1.74 19.16
C THR A 58 -10.27 -1.64 19.69
N LEU A 59 -11.23 -1.26 18.84
CA LEU A 59 -12.65 -1.18 19.22
C LEU A 59 -13.20 -2.54 19.65
N SER A 60 -12.89 -3.61 18.91
CA SER A 60 -13.31 -4.97 19.27
C SER A 60 -12.71 -5.42 20.59
N PHE A 61 -11.44 -5.10 20.84
CA PHE A 61 -10.76 -5.42 22.10
C PHE A 61 -11.46 -4.74 23.29
N PHE A 62 -11.75 -3.44 23.20
CA PHE A 62 -12.45 -2.73 24.26
C PHE A 62 -13.90 -3.20 24.46
N GLN A 63 -14.63 -3.52 23.39
CA GLN A 63 -15.99 -4.07 23.48
C GLN A 63 -16.03 -5.43 24.18
N ARG A 64 -15.02 -6.27 23.96
CA ARG A 64 -15.00 -7.66 24.45
C ARG A 64 -14.36 -7.79 25.84
N TRP A 65 -13.39 -6.94 26.18
CA TRP A 65 -12.52 -7.11 27.35
C TRP A 65 -12.27 -5.82 28.14
N GLY A 66 -12.86 -4.69 27.75
CA GLY A 66 -12.38 -3.36 28.12
C GLY A 66 -13.04 -2.62 29.29
N ILE A 67 -14.22 -3.00 29.81
CA ILE A 67 -14.80 -2.44 31.06
C ILE A 67 -15.71 -3.49 31.73
N PRO A 68 -15.45 -3.91 32.98
CA PRO A 68 -16.41 -4.62 33.82
C PRO A 68 -17.49 -3.67 34.35
N ASN A 69 -18.76 -4.09 34.26
CA ASN A 69 -19.91 -3.45 34.91
C ASN A 69 -19.71 -3.36 36.43
#